data_AF-A0A7J7PML0-F1
#
_entry.id   AF-A0A7J7PML0-F1
#
_cell.length_a   1.000
_cell.length_b   1.000
_cell.length_c   1.000
_cell.angle_alpha   90.00
_cell.angle_beta   90.00
_cell.angle_gamma   90.00
#
_symmetry.space_group_name_H-M   'P 1'
#
loop_
_entity.id
_entity.type
_entity.pdbx_description
1 polymer ?
#
loop_
_entity_poly.entity_id
_entity_poly.type
_entity_poly.pdbx_seq_one_letter_code
_entity_poly.pdbx_strand_id
1 'polypeptide(L)'
;MLQPNRSSKQHGNLLSTLVSRAVALGQTAATVSTVLVLSALRPVIVLVLRSMVRSRKFWANTLRQAYYDQSKVTPAAVDAYRMPQLVKGWETGMVQFLLARLGAGGTSSTTSAAAAVGSAPMGGLEDVGLAMRFAAAVAANNTPVLIVQGAGDRLVPTSNSFKLARLLKGCQLAVMKRAGHCPQEEVPELFADIVTSFVARHTAVSGV
;
A
#
# COMPACT_ATOMS: atom_id res chain seq x y z
N MET A 1 44.99 11.63 35.82
CA MET A 1 43.62 11.45 35.28
C MET A 1 43.21 12.72 34.54
N LEU A 2 43.37 12.75 33.22
CA LEU A 2 42.90 13.85 32.36
C LEU A 2 41.45 13.56 31.95
N GLN A 3 40.50 14.38 32.38
CA GLN A 3 39.12 14.27 31.90
C GLN A 3 39.06 14.59 30.40
N PRO A 4 38.32 13.82 29.59
CA PRO A 4 38.17 14.14 28.18
C PRO A 4 37.39 15.44 27.99
N ASN A 5 37.98 16.32 27.19
CA ASN A 5 37.54 17.66 26.84
C ASN A 5 36.05 17.69 26.39
N ARG A 6 35.18 18.33 27.19
CA ARG A 6 33.73 18.48 26.90
C ARG A 6 33.44 19.37 25.68
N SER A 7 34.38 20.22 25.25
CA SER A 7 34.12 21.23 24.21
C SER A 7 34.07 20.65 22.78
N SER A 8 34.80 19.57 22.49
CA SER A 8 34.82 18.93 21.16
C SER A 8 33.51 18.18 20.85
N LYS A 9 32.88 17.58 21.88
CA LYS A 9 31.56 16.95 21.78
C LYS A 9 30.43 17.96 21.54
N GLN A 10 30.54 19.17 22.10
CA GLN A 10 29.55 20.23 21.93
C GLN A 10 29.53 20.79 20.48
N HIS A 11 30.70 20.98 19.87
CA HIS A 11 30.80 21.48 18.49
C HIS A 11 30.32 20.45 17.45
N GLY A 12 30.61 19.15 17.66
CA GLY A 12 30.08 18.07 16.82
C GLY A 12 28.55 17.93 16.90
N ASN A 13 27.96 18.26 18.04
CA ASN A 13 26.50 18.27 18.21
C ASN A 13 25.83 19.48 17.54
N LEU A 14 26.47 20.65 17.52
CA LEU A 14 25.91 21.85 16.87
C LEU A 14 25.91 21.71 15.34
N LEU A 15 27.01 21.23 14.75
CA LEU A 15 27.10 21.02 13.30
C LEU A 15 26.11 19.95 12.82
N SER A 16 25.97 18.83 13.54
CA SER A 16 24.97 17.80 13.21
C SER A 16 23.53 18.30 13.38
N THR A 17 23.26 19.16 14.37
CA THR A 17 21.95 19.80 14.55
C THR A 17 21.64 20.79 13.43
N LEU A 18 22.63 21.57 12.97
CA LEU A 18 22.45 22.51 11.86
C LEU A 18 22.25 21.78 10.53
N VAL A 19 23.03 20.74 10.27
CA VAL A 19 22.89 19.90 9.06
C VAL A 19 21.53 19.20 9.05
N SER A 20 21.11 18.59 10.16
CA SER A 20 19.78 17.94 10.24
C SER A 20 18.62 18.93 10.05
N ARG A 21 18.73 20.15 10.59
CA ARG A 21 17.75 21.22 10.36
C ARG A 21 17.72 21.69 8.90
N ALA A 22 18.87 21.87 8.27
CA ALA A 22 18.96 22.24 6.86
C ALA A 22 18.37 21.17 5.93
N VAL A 23 18.64 19.90 6.22
CA VAL A 23 18.02 18.76 5.51
C VAL A 23 16.51 18.77 5.71
N ALA A 24 16.02 18.95 6.95
CA ALA A 24 14.60 19.01 7.23
C ALA A 24 13.90 20.19 6.50
N LEU A 25 14.53 21.36 6.44
CA LEU A 25 14.05 22.52 5.67
C LEU A 25 13.98 22.23 4.16
N GLY A 26 15.00 21.56 3.61
CA GLY A 26 14.98 21.14 2.20
C GLY A 26 13.85 20.15 1.91
N GLN A 27 13.62 19.19 2.81
CA GLN A 27 12.55 18.18 2.68
C GLN A 27 11.16 18.81 2.77
N THR A 28 10.94 19.77 3.67
CA THR A 28 9.65 20.46 3.78
C THR A 28 9.38 21.32 2.55
N ALA A 29 10.38 22.05 2.04
CA ALA A 29 10.25 22.83 0.82
C ALA A 29 9.91 21.94 -0.40
N ALA A 30 10.55 20.78 -0.54
CA ALA A 30 10.27 19.83 -1.61
C ALA A 30 8.84 19.25 -1.51
N THR A 31 8.38 18.95 -0.29
CA THR A 31 7.02 18.45 -0.04
C THR A 31 5.97 19.50 -0.38
N VAL A 32 6.16 20.74 0.08
CA VAL A 32 5.26 21.87 -0.23
C VAL A 32 5.22 22.14 -1.73
N SER A 33 6.38 22.13 -2.41
CA SER A 33 6.47 22.26 -3.86
C SER A 33 5.68 21.18 -4.59
N THR A 34 5.84 19.92 -4.18
CA THR A 34 5.10 18.78 -4.76
C THR A 34 3.59 18.94 -4.58
N VAL A 35 3.14 19.34 -3.38
CA VAL A 35 1.72 19.58 -3.10
C VAL A 35 1.16 20.73 -3.96
N LEU A 36 1.93 21.82 -4.13
CA LEU A 36 1.54 22.95 -4.98
C LEU A 36 1.42 22.55 -6.45
N VAL A 37 2.41 21.80 -6.99
CA VAL A 37 2.39 21.30 -8.36
C VAL A 37 1.19 20.39 -8.59
N LEU A 38 0.93 19.42 -7.70
CA LEU A 38 -0.20 18.51 -7.84
C LEU A 38 -1.55 19.22 -7.68
N SER A 39 -1.62 20.25 -6.84
CA SER A 39 -2.81 21.09 -6.70
C SER A 39 -3.08 21.89 -7.97
N ALA A 40 -2.04 22.44 -8.62
CA ALA A 40 -2.17 23.14 -9.89
C ALA A 40 -2.51 22.20 -11.06
N LEU A 41 -1.97 20.98 -11.06
CA LEU A 41 -2.26 19.95 -12.08
C LEU A 41 -3.58 19.21 -11.86
N ARG A 42 -4.28 19.47 -10.75
CA ARG A 42 -5.54 18.80 -10.40
C ARG A 42 -6.55 18.68 -11.55
N PRO A 43 -6.90 19.72 -12.33
CA PRO A 43 -7.86 19.57 -13.42
C PRO A 43 -7.39 18.60 -14.51
N VAL A 44 -6.09 18.59 -14.82
CA VAL A 44 -5.48 17.66 -15.78
C VAL A 44 -5.51 16.23 -15.24
N ILE A 45 -5.11 16.05 -13.98
CA ILE A 45 -5.16 14.74 -13.29
C ILE A 45 -6.59 14.19 -13.31
N VAL A 46 -7.59 15.00 -12.97
CA VAL A 46 -9.01 14.61 -12.99
C VAL A 46 -9.47 14.22 -14.40
N LEU A 47 -9.06 14.96 -15.43
CA LEU A 47 -9.42 14.63 -16.81
C LEU A 47 -8.81 13.30 -17.25
N VAL A 48 -7.54 13.05 -16.94
CA VAL A 48 -6.85 11.79 -17.22
C VAL A 48 -7.51 10.63 -16.46
N LEU A 49 -7.76 10.79 -15.16
CA LEU A 49 -8.45 9.78 -14.34
C LEU A 49 -9.81 9.43 -14.93
N ARG A 50 -10.61 10.43 -15.31
CA ARG A 50 -11.92 10.22 -15.95
C ARG A 50 -11.80 9.46 -17.27
N SER A 51 -10.80 9.78 -18.08
CA SER A 51 -10.55 9.08 -19.35
C SER A 51 -10.22 7.60 -19.13
N MET A 52 -9.31 7.32 -18.19
CA MET A 52 -8.88 5.95 -17.85
C MET A 52 -10.03 5.13 -17.26
N VAL A 53 -10.72 5.66 -16.25
CA VAL A 53 -11.81 4.95 -15.56
C VAL A 53 -13.04 4.72 -16.47
N ARG A 54 -13.29 5.59 -17.44
CA ARG A 54 -14.33 5.38 -18.46
C ARG A 54 -13.93 4.38 -19.54
N SER A 55 -12.67 3.97 -19.63
CA SER A 55 -12.21 3.00 -20.62
C SER A 55 -12.47 1.57 -20.16
N ARG A 56 -13.22 0.78 -20.95
CA ARG A 56 -13.46 -0.64 -20.63
C ARG A 56 -12.19 -1.48 -20.80
N LYS A 57 -11.38 -1.14 -21.81
CA LYS A 57 -10.10 -1.81 -22.11
C LYS A 57 -9.11 -1.64 -20.97
N PHE A 58 -9.08 -0.45 -20.35
CA PHE A 58 -8.28 -0.19 -19.16
C PHE A 58 -8.60 -1.21 -18.05
N TRP A 59 -9.86 -1.28 -17.62
CA TRP A 59 -10.29 -2.20 -16.57
C TRP A 59 -10.09 -3.68 -16.92
N ALA A 60 -10.43 -4.08 -18.15
CA ALA A 60 -10.22 -5.46 -18.59
C ALA A 60 -8.74 -5.87 -18.53
N ASN A 61 -7.82 -4.97 -18.91
CA ASN A 61 -6.39 -5.24 -18.85
C ASN A 61 -5.89 -5.30 -17.40
N THR A 62 -6.32 -4.37 -16.53
CA THR A 62 -5.93 -4.36 -15.12
C THR A 62 -6.43 -5.61 -14.39
N LEU A 63 -7.68 -6.01 -14.60
CA LEU A 63 -8.25 -7.21 -13.97
C LEU A 63 -7.55 -8.49 -14.44
N ARG A 64 -7.19 -8.61 -15.73
CA ARG A 64 -6.42 -9.75 -16.24
C ARG A 64 -5.00 -9.85 -15.67
N GLN A 65 -4.43 -8.73 -15.21
CA GLN A 65 -3.15 -8.74 -14.50
C GLN A 65 -3.34 -9.16 -13.04
N ALA A 66 -4.44 -8.76 -12.42
CA ALA A 66 -4.77 -9.12 -11.04
C ALA A 66 -5.16 -10.59 -10.89
N TYR A 67 -5.92 -11.15 -11.84
CA TYR A 67 -6.41 -12.52 -11.77
C TYR A 67 -5.37 -13.53 -12.22
N TYR A 68 -5.32 -14.68 -11.53
CA TYR A 68 -4.59 -15.86 -11.99
C TYR A 68 -5.28 -16.47 -13.22
N ASP A 69 -6.58 -16.72 -13.13
CA ASP A 69 -7.39 -17.23 -14.24
C ASP A 69 -8.10 -16.10 -14.99
N GLN A 70 -7.52 -15.70 -16.11
CA GLN A 70 -8.04 -14.60 -16.93
C GLN A 70 -9.42 -14.89 -17.54
N SER A 71 -9.83 -16.16 -17.63
CA SER A 71 -11.16 -16.52 -18.15
C SER A 71 -12.29 -16.05 -17.22
N LYS A 72 -12.00 -15.84 -15.94
CA LYS A 72 -12.93 -15.31 -14.94
C LYS A 72 -13.16 -13.80 -15.05
N VAL A 73 -12.36 -13.10 -15.85
CA VAL A 73 -12.56 -11.67 -16.13
C VAL A 73 -13.67 -11.50 -17.17
N THR A 74 -14.90 -11.61 -16.70
CA THR A 74 -16.10 -11.50 -17.54
C THR A 74 -16.42 -10.05 -17.90
N PRO A 75 -17.17 -9.81 -18.99
CA PRO A 75 -17.65 -8.46 -19.32
C PRO A 75 -18.47 -7.83 -18.19
N ALA A 76 -19.27 -8.63 -17.48
CA ALA A 76 -20.05 -8.20 -16.32
C ALA A 76 -19.15 -7.79 -15.14
N ALA A 77 -18.08 -8.54 -14.85
CA ALA A 77 -17.10 -8.16 -13.83
C ALA A 77 -16.42 -6.83 -14.18
N VAL A 78 -15.99 -6.66 -15.44
CA VAL A 78 -15.40 -5.40 -15.91
C VAL A 78 -16.36 -4.22 -15.74
N ASP A 79 -17.64 -4.41 -16.04
CA ASP A 79 -18.65 -3.36 -15.88
C ASP A 79 -18.94 -3.06 -14.41
N ALA A 80 -18.97 -4.08 -13.55
CA ALA A 80 -19.09 -3.89 -12.10
C ALA A 80 -17.93 -3.07 -11.53
N TYR A 81 -16.68 -3.35 -11.93
CA TYR A 81 -15.50 -2.57 -11.54
C TYR A 81 -15.51 -1.12 -12.05
N ARG A 82 -16.31 -0.81 -13.07
CA ARG A 82 -16.50 0.55 -13.57
C ARG A 82 -17.57 1.33 -12.83
N MET A 83 -18.46 0.68 -12.09
CA MET A 83 -19.57 1.33 -11.38
C MET A 83 -19.16 2.39 -10.36
N PRO A 84 -18.01 2.30 -9.66
CA PRO A 84 -17.56 3.35 -8.75
C PRO A 84 -17.42 4.74 -9.40
N GLN A 85 -17.29 4.83 -10.74
CA GLN A 85 -17.27 6.11 -11.45
C GLN A 85 -18.58 6.92 -11.31
N LEU A 86 -19.67 6.28 -10.88
CA LEU A 86 -20.97 6.89 -10.65
C LEU A 86 -21.07 7.54 -9.26
N VAL A 87 -20.14 7.25 -8.36
CA VAL A 87 -20.12 7.80 -7.00
C VAL A 87 -19.66 9.25 -7.06
N LYS A 88 -20.45 10.17 -6.51
CA LYS A 88 -20.11 11.60 -6.46
C LYS A 88 -18.76 11.81 -5.75
N GLY A 89 -17.82 12.46 -6.43
CA GLY A 89 -16.53 12.84 -5.86
C GLY A 89 -15.47 11.72 -5.85
N TRP A 90 -15.68 10.62 -6.57
CA TRP A 90 -14.70 9.53 -6.70
C TRP A 90 -13.32 10.02 -7.16
N GLU A 91 -13.28 11.06 -8.00
CA GLU A 91 -12.03 11.64 -8.49
C GLU A 91 -11.21 12.26 -7.36
N THR A 92 -11.88 12.88 -6.39
CA THR A 92 -11.21 13.47 -5.22
C THR A 92 -10.60 12.36 -4.36
N GLY A 93 -11.31 11.24 -4.17
CA GLY A 93 -10.76 10.07 -3.48
C GLY A 93 -9.49 9.54 -4.16
N MET A 94 -9.53 9.38 -5.49
CA MET A 94 -8.36 8.94 -6.27
C MET A 94 -7.19 9.92 -6.23
N VAL A 95 -7.45 11.22 -6.28
CA VAL A 95 -6.42 12.26 -6.14
C VAL A 95 -5.79 12.20 -4.75
N GLN A 96 -6.58 12.08 -3.69
CA GLN A 96 -6.06 11.96 -2.32
C GLN A 96 -5.28 10.67 -2.10
N PHE A 97 -5.72 9.55 -2.69
CA PHE A 97 -4.97 8.31 -2.68
C PHE A 97 -3.60 8.47 -3.37
N LEU A 98 -3.56 9.08 -4.56
CA LEU A 98 -2.31 9.35 -5.27
C LEU A 98 -1.39 10.28 -4.46
N LEU A 99 -1.93 11.34 -3.86
CA LEU A 99 -1.20 12.26 -3.00
C LEU A 99 -0.61 11.54 -1.78
N ALA A 100 -1.40 10.71 -1.10
CA ALA A 100 -0.93 9.93 0.04
C ALA A 100 0.19 8.97 -0.35
N ARG A 101 0.14 8.38 -1.55
CA ARG A 101 1.20 7.52 -2.06
C ARG A 101 2.49 8.27 -2.37
N LEU A 102 2.37 9.45 -2.97
CA LEU A 102 3.52 10.31 -3.26
C LEU A 102 4.11 10.92 -1.97
N GLY A 103 3.26 11.19 -0.97
CA GLY A 103 3.68 11.71 0.34
C GLY A 103 4.25 10.65 1.29
N ALA A 104 3.82 9.39 1.18
CA ALA A 104 4.33 8.27 1.99
C ALA A 104 5.70 7.77 1.49
N GLY A 105 6.04 7.96 0.22
CA GLY A 105 7.38 7.75 -0.31
C GLY A 105 8.28 8.92 0.10
N GLY A 106 8.78 8.93 1.34
CA GLY A 106 9.66 9.99 1.83
C GLY A 106 10.80 10.29 0.85
N THR A 107 10.83 11.52 0.32
CA THR A 107 11.88 12.17 -0.51
C THR A 107 12.83 11.26 -1.31
N SER A 108 12.32 10.17 -1.86
CA SER A 108 13.08 9.25 -2.71
C SER A 108 12.50 9.41 -4.10
N SER A 109 13.28 10.12 -4.90
CA SER A 109 13.01 10.62 -6.24
C SER A 109 12.78 9.53 -7.29
N THR A 110 11.73 8.73 -7.13
CA THR A 110 11.24 7.84 -8.19
C THR A 110 9.74 8.07 -8.36
N THR A 111 9.39 9.21 -8.94
CA THR A 111 8.14 9.33 -9.72
C THR A 111 8.29 8.41 -10.94
N SER A 112 8.10 7.11 -10.74
CA SER A 112 8.08 6.17 -11.85
C SER A 112 6.79 6.39 -12.64
N ALA A 113 6.94 6.45 -13.96
CA ALA A 113 5.86 6.57 -14.95
C ALA A 113 4.81 5.43 -14.86
N ALA A 114 4.96 4.49 -13.93
CA ALA A 114 4.04 3.38 -13.67
C ALA A 114 2.63 3.85 -13.26
N ALA A 115 2.49 5.04 -12.66
CA ALA A 115 1.18 5.61 -12.34
C ALA A 115 0.33 5.92 -13.60
N ALA A 116 0.96 6.13 -14.75
CA ALA A 116 0.28 6.45 -16.02
C ALA A 116 -0.06 5.21 -16.87
N VAL A 117 0.54 4.05 -16.58
CA VAL A 117 0.45 2.85 -17.44
C VAL A 117 -0.43 1.79 -16.80
N GLY A 118 -1.68 2.11 -16.47
CA GLY A 118 -2.79 1.19 -16.12
C GLY A 118 -2.53 -0.07 -15.29
N SER A 119 -1.42 -0.07 -14.58
CA SER A 119 -1.00 -1.01 -13.58
C SER A 119 -1.51 -0.37 -12.30
N ALA A 120 -2.30 -1.09 -11.53
CA ALA A 120 -2.75 -0.60 -10.23
C ALA A 120 -1.53 -0.01 -9.50
N PRO A 121 -1.60 1.22 -8.92
CA PRO A 121 -0.44 1.84 -8.31
C PRO A 121 0.05 0.90 -7.22
N MET A 122 1.17 0.22 -7.46
CA MET A 122 1.57 -0.92 -6.65
C MET A 122 1.96 -0.44 -5.26
N GLY A 123 1.24 -0.95 -4.25
CA GLY A 123 1.51 -0.74 -2.84
C GLY A 123 2.42 -1.85 -2.39
N GLY A 124 3.72 -1.63 -2.53
CA GLY A 124 4.71 -2.47 -1.89
C GLY A 124 4.91 -2.03 -0.44
N LEU A 125 5.24 -3.00 0.43
CA LEU A 125 5.88 -2.77 1.73
C LEU A 125 7.33 -2.23 1.54
N GLU A 126 7.51 -1.25 0.67
CA GLU A 126 8.82 -0.63 0.41
C GLU A 126 9.20 0.31 1.55
N ASP A 127 8.22 0.78 2.32
CA ASP A 127 8.44 1.45 3.59
C ASP A 127 8.57 0.41 4.73
N VAL A 128 9.81 -0.01 4.97
CA VAL A 128 10.19 -0.86 6.13
C VAL A 128 9.67 -0.25 7.44
N GLY A 129 9.58 1.09 7.53
CA GLY A 129 9.04 1.79 8.70
C GLY A 129 7.56 1.51 8.93
N LEU A 130 6.74 1.43 7.87
CA LEU A 130 5.32 1.11 8.00
C LEU A 130 5.11 -0.34 8.48
N ALA A 131 5.84 -1.29 7.90
CA ALA A 131 5.75 -2.71 8.29
C ALA A 131 6.12 -2.92 9.76
N MET A 132 7.18 -2.24 10.22
CA MET A 132 7.63 -2.30 11.62
C MET A 132 6.63 -1.63 12.56
N ARG A 133 6.08 -0.47 12.19
CA ARG A 133 5.03 0.20 12.98
C ARG A 133 3.76 -0.63 13.09
N PHE A 134 3.37 -1.28 11.99
CA PHE A 134 2.25 -2.21 11.99
C PHE A 134 2.50 -3.41 12.91
N ALA A 135 3.67 -4.05 12.80
CA ALA A 135 4.04 -5.17 13.65
C ALA A 135 4.07 -4.78 15.14
N ALA A 136 4.59 -3.60 15.47
CA ALA A 136 4.57 -3.06 16.83
C ALA A 136 3.14 -2.85 17.35
N ALA A 137 2.25 -2.28 16.53
CA ALA A 137 0.86 -2.06 16.90
C ALA A 137 0.09 -3.39 17.12
N VAL A 138 0.30 -4.38 16.24
CA VAL A 138 -0.27 -5.73 16.38
C VAL A 138 0.19 -6.39 17.68
N ALA A 139 1.50 -6.33 17.97
CA ALA A 139 2.06 -6.91 19.19
C ALA A 139 1.54 -6.22 20.46
N ALA A 140 1.45 -4.88 20.45
CA ALA A 140 0.97 -4.11 21.60
C ALA A 140 -0.50 -4.39 21.95
N ASN A 141 -1.33 -4.77 20.97
CA ASN A 141 -2.75 -5.03 21.16
C ASN A 141 -3.10 -6.53 21.13
N ASN A 142 -2.10 -7.42 21.10
CA ASN A 142 -2.27 -8.87 20.97
C ASN A 142 -3.29 -9.26 19.87
N THR A 143 -3.25 -8.54 18.74
CA THR A 143 -4.25 -8.68 17.68
C THR A 143 -3.96 -9.93 16.85
N PRO A 144 -4.87 -10.91 16.75
CA PRO A 144 -4.70 -12.03 15.84
C PRO A 144 -4.62 -11.56 14.38
N VAL A 145 -3.67 -12.07 13.61
CA VAL A 145 -3.50 -11.71 12.19
C VAL A 145 -3.57 -12.94 11.30
N LEU A 146 -4.39 -12.85 10.26
CA LEU A 146 -4.40 -13.75 9.11
C LEU A 146 -3.94 -12.99 7.86
N ILE A 147 -2.95 -13.53 7.16
CA ILE A 147 -2.52 -13.07 5.84
C ILE A 147 -3.02 -14.09 4.83
N VAL A 148 -3.80 -13.64 3.84
CA VAL A 148 -4.24 -14.47 2.71
C VAL A 148 -3.61 -13.94 1.44
N GLN A 149 -2.91 -14.81 0.71
CA GLN A 149 -2.15 -14.43 -0.49
C GLN A 149 -2.41 -15.43 -1.62
N GLY A 150 -2.66 -14.95 -2.83
CA GLY A 150 -2.61 -15.80 -4.01
C GLY A 150 -1.17 -16.12 -4.42
N ALA A 151 -0.89 -17.39 -4.72
CA ALA A 151 0.43 -17.83 -5.18
C ALA A 151 0.77 -17.31 -6.59
N GLY A 152 -0.26 -17.02 -7.38
CA GLY A 152 -0.15 -16.50 -8.74
C GLY A 152 -0.28 -14.98 -8.84
N ASP A 153 -0.20 -14.27 -7.72
CA ASP A 153 -0.30 -12.81 -7.69
C ASP A 153 0.88 -12.19 -8.44
N ARG A 154 0.58 -11.54 -9.57
CA ARG A 154 1.56 -10.84 -10.44
C ARG A 154 1.79 -9.40 -10.02
N LEU A 155 0.89 -8.87 -9.19
CA LEU A 155 0.94 -7.51 -8.68
C LEU A 155 1.84 -7.51 -7.46
N VAL A 156 1.48 -8.24 -6.40
CA VAL A 156 2.26 -8.29 -5.15
C VAL A 156 3.01 -9.63 -5.05
N PRO A 157 4.35 -9.63 -5.04
CA PRO A 157 5.10 -10.86 -4.87
C PRO A 157 4.79 -11.55 -3.54
N THR A 158 4.54 -12.87 -3.57
CA THR A 158 4.29 -13.69 -2.37
C THR A 158 5.42 -13.60 -1.33
N SER A 159 6.64 -13.29 -1.77
CA SER A 159 7.79 -13.03 -0.89
C SER A 159 7.54 -11.93 0.14
N ASN A 160 6.72 -10.93 -0.18
CA ASN A 160 6.34 -9.87 0.74
C ASN A 160 5.49 -10.42 1.89
N SER A 161 4.54 -11.30 1.58
CA SER A 161 3.68 -11.96 2.59
C SER A 161 4.51 -12.86 3.51
N PHE A 162 5.52 -13.57 2.97
CA PHE A 162 6.46 -14.34 3.80
C PHE A 162 7.30 -13.45 4.72
N LYS A 163 7.80 -12.30 4.24
CA LYS A 163 8.55 -11.34 5.06
C LYS A 163 7.66 -10.77 6.18
N LEU A 164 6.44 -10.35 5.85
CA LEU A 164 5.50 -9.83 6.83
C LEU A 164 5.12 -10.89 7.87
N ALA A 165 4.89 -12.13 7.44
CA ALA A 165 4.58 -13.22 8.37
C ALA A 165 5.71 -13.49 9.38
N ARG A 166 6.98 -13.33 8.97
CA ARG A 166 8.13 -13.44 9.89
C ARG A 166 8.21 -12.28 10.89
N LEU A 167 7.71 -11.10 10.53
CA LEU A 167 7.66 -9.94 11.42
C LEU A 167 6.51 -10.04 12.44
N LEU A 168 5.39 -10.65 12.04
CA LEU A 168 4.19 -10.78 12.88
C LEU A 168 4.19 -12.10 13.64
N LYS A 169 4.63 -12.06 14.90
CA LYS A 169 4.62 -13.24 15.78
C LYS A 169 3.20 -13.81 15.91
N GLY A 170 3.05 -15.12 15.69
CA GLY A 170 1.78 -15.82 15.83
C GLY A 170 0.77 -15.60 14.70
N CYS A 171 1.15 -14.91 13.62
CA CYS A 171 0.24 -14.76 12.48
C CYS A 171 0.02 -16.09 11.74
N GLN A 172 -1.15 -16.20 11.10
CA GLN A 172 -1.48 -17.28 10.19
C GLN A 172 -1.27 -16.79 8.76
N LEU A 173 -0.58 -17.58 7.93
CA LEU A 173 -0.37 -17.28 6.51
C LEU A 173 -1.00 -18.38 5.66
N ALA A 174 -1.98 -18.02 4.84
CA ALA A 174 -2.63 -18.91 3.89
C ALA A 174 -2.24 -18.50 2.45
N VAL A 175 -1.51 -19.37 1.76
CA VAL A 175 -1.13 -19.17 0.36
C VAL A 175 -2.00 -20.04 -0.55
N MET A 176 -2.81 -19.38 -1.38
CA MET A 176 -3.80 -20.02 -2.25
C MET A 176 -3.21 -20.30 -3.64
N LYS A 177 -3.00 -21.58 -3.96
CA LYS A 177 -2.26 -22.01 -5.16
C LYS A 177 -2.85 -21.53 -6.50
N ARG A 178 -4.18 -21.41 -6.60
CA ARG A 178 -4.90 -21.11 -7.85
C ARG A 178 -5.57 -19.73 -7.82
N ALA A 179 -4.95 -18.78 -7.13
CA ALA A 179 -5.42 -17.41 -6.99
C ALA A 179 -4.29 -16.42 -7.28
N GLY A 180 -4.67 -15.28 -7.86
CA GLY A 180 -3.84 -14.11 -8.09
C GLY A 180 -4.00 -13.09 -6.96
N HIS A 181 -4.10 -11.82 -7.34
CA HIS A 181 -4.24 -10.70 -6.43
C HIS A 181 -5.60 -10.62 -5.72
N CYS A 182 -6.65 -11.22 -6.32
CA CYS A 182 -8.01 -11.19 -5.79
C CYS A 182 -8.49 -12.60 -5.40
N PRO A 183 -7.86 -13.25 -4.39
CA PRO A 183 -8.23 -14.61 -3.99
C PRO A 183 -9.71 -14.75 -3.60
N GLN A 184 -10.30 -13.70 -3.02
CA GLN A 184 -11.72 -13.65 -2.65
C GLN A 184 -12.69 -13.68 -3.83
N GLU A 185 -12.25 -13.29 -5.04
CA GLU A 185 -13.07 -13.34 -6.25
C GLU A 185 -12.78 -14.61 -7.07
N GLU A 186 -11.54 -15.10 -7.03
CA GLU A 186 -11.14 -16.26 -7.83
C GLU A 186 -11.47 -17.60 -7.17
N VAL A 187 -11.36 -17.71 -5.85
CA VAL A 187 -11.66 -18.94 -5.11
C VAL A 187 -12.46 -18.58 -3.85
N PRO A 188 -13.69 -18.05 -4.02
CA PRO A 188 -14.46 -17.45 -2.93
C PRO A 188 -14.77 -18.41 -1.79
N GLU A 189 -15.07 -19.68 -2.10
CA GLU A 189 -15.41 -20.70 -1.10
C GLU A 189 -14.22 -20.98 -0.18
N LEU A 190 -13.05 -21.27 -0.76
CA LEU A 190 -11.83 -21.51 0.01
C LEU A 190 -11.41 -20.26 0.80
N PHE A 191 -11.53 -19.07 0.21
CA PHE A 191 -11.24 -17.82 0.91
C PHE A 191 -12.16 -17.65 2.13
N ALA A 192 -13.47 -17.86 1.96
CA ALA A 192 -14.45 -17.78 3.03
C ALA A 192 -14.20 -18.82 4.13
N ASP A 193 -13.87 -20.06 3.78
CA ASP A 193 -13.55 -21.12 4.75
C ASP A 193 -12.31 -20.77 5.59
N ILE A 194 -11.26 -20.24 4.97
CA ILE A 194 -10.04 -19.80 5.67
C ILE A 194 -10.38 -18.67 6.65
N VAL A 195 -11.12 -17.66 6.21
CA VAL A 195 -11.50 -16.49 7.03
C VAL A 195 -12.41 -16.90 8.18
N THR A 196 -13.47 -17.66 7.91
CA THR A 196 -14.42 -18.11 8.94
C THR A 196 -13.76 -19.01 9.98
N SER A 197 -12.89 -19.93 9.55
CA SER A 197 -12.10 -20.77 10.44
C SER A 197 -11.16 -19.94 11.33
N PHE A 198 -10.54 -18.90 10.77
CA PHE A 198 -9.70 -17.99 11.54
C PHE A 198 -10.51 -17.20 12.56
N VAL A 199 -11.65 -16.62 12.17
CA VAL A 199 -12.52 -15.87 13.07
C VAL A 199 -13.01 -16.76 14.21
N ALA A 200 -13.56 -17.94 13.91
CA ALA A 200 -14.08 -18.87 14.91
C ALA A 200 -13.04 -19.25 15.99
N ARG A 201 -11.77 -19.42 15.61
CA ARG A 201 -10.67 -19.70 16.55
C ARG A 201 -10.35 -18.55 17.50
N HIS A 202 -10.65 -17.31 17.12
CA HIS A 202 -10.25 -16.11 17.87
C HIS A 202 -11.43 -15.33 18.48
N THR A 203 -12.67 -15.67 18.13
CA THR A 203 -13.87 -15.11 18.76
C THR A 203 -14.46 -16.03 19.84
N ALA A 204 -14.02 -17.29 19.93
CA ALA A 204 -14.48 -18.25 20.94
C ALA A 204 -14.08 -17.90 22.40
N VAL A 205 -13.50 -16.72 22.65
CA VAL A 205 -13.19 -16.21 24.00
C VAL A 205 -13.84 -14.85 24.19
N SER A 206 -15.16 -14.84 24.34
CA SER A 206 -15.95 -13.76 24.95
C SER A 206 -17.29 -14.33 25.45
N GLY A 207 -17.22 -15.44 26.18
CA GLY A 207 -18.32 -15.94 27.01
C GLY A 207 -17.93 -15.73 28.47
N VAL A 208 -18.25 -14.56 28.99
CA VAL A 208 -18.49 -14.31 30.43
C VAL A 208 -19.97 -14.06 30.57
#